data_AF-A0A820HEK1-F1
#
_entry.id   AF-A0A820HEK1-F1
#
_cell.length_a   1.000
_cell.length_b   1.000
_cell.length_c   1.000
_cell.angle_alpha   90.00
_cell.angle_beta   90.00
_cell.angle_gamma   90.00
#
_symmetry.space_group_name_H-M   'P 1'
#
loop_
_entity.id
_entity.type
_entity.pdbx_description
1 polymer ?
#
loop_
_entity_poly.entity_id
_entity_poly.type
_entity_poly.pdbx_seq_one_letter_code
_entity_poly.pdbx_strand_id
1 'polypeptide(L)' 'GEYIAPKRIENIYIQSMYISQAFVYGNSYKSHTVAIIVPDCDVLFT' A
#
# COMPACT_ATOMS: atom_id res chain seq x y z
N GLY A 1 0.14 -6.79 21.08
CA GLY A 1 0.44 -6.68 19.64
C GLY A 1 -0.21 -5.41 19.12
N GLU A 2 0.46 -4.69 18.23
CA GLU A 2 -0.09 -3.46 17.65
C GLU A 2 -1.13 -3.80 16.58
N TYR A 3 -2.27 -3.11 16.62
CA TYR A 3 -3.29 -3.26 15.60
C TYR A 3 -3.02 -2.25 14.47
N ILE A 4 -2.86 -2.77 13.26
CA ILE A 4 -2.71 -1.97 12.04
C ILE A 4 -3.99 -2.13 11.23
N ALA A 5 -4.59 -1.03 10.81
CA ALA A 5 -5.73 -1.03 9.88
C ALA A 5 -5.21 -0.98 8.43
N PRO A 6 -5.17 -2.10 7.68
CA PRO A 6 -4.53 -2.16 6.36
C PRO A 6 -5.19 -1.18 5.38
N LYS A 7 -6.53 -1.08 5.44
CA LYS A 7 -7.34 -0.17 4.60
C LYS A 7 -6.93 1.30 4.74
N ARG A 8 -6.55 1.73 5.94
CA ARG A 8 -6.11 3.12 6.17
C ARG A 8 -4.79 3.38 5.46
N ILE A 9 -3.87 2.42 5.51
CA ILE A 9 -2.55 2.52 4.86
C ILE A 9 -2.72 2.51 3.34
N GLU A 10 -3.53 1.59 2.80
CA GLU A 10 -3.88 1.55 1.37
C GLU A 10 -4.42 2.89 0.89
N ASN A 11 -5.38 3.47 1.62
CA ASN A 11 -5.99 4.75 1.27
C ASN A 11 -5.00 5.92 1.28
N ILE A 12 -3.96 5.86 2.11
CA ILE A 12 -2.90 6.89 2.11
C ILE A 12 -2.00 6.70 0.89
N TYR A 13 -1.62 5.47 0.54
CA TYR A 13 -0.73 5.23 -0.59
C TYR A 13 -1.35 5.61 -1.94
N ILE A 14 -2.64 5.35 -2.15
CA ILE A 14 -3.35 5.73 -3.39
C ILE A 14 -3.54 7.26 -3.54
N GLN A 15 -3.22 8.08 -2.53
CA GLN A 15 -3.19 9.54 -2.69
C GLN A 15 -1.96 10.01 -3.48
N SER A 16 -0.94 9.16 -3.62
CA SER A 16 0.21 9.44 -4.48
C SER A 16 -0.19 9.34 -5.95
N MET A 17 0.20 10.33 -6.75
CA MET A 17 -0.01 10.29 -8.21
C MET A 17 0.73 9.15 -8.92
N TYR A 18 1.70 8.52 -8.25
CA TYR A 18 2.46 7.41 -8.82
C TYR A 18 1.83 6.04 -8.58
N ILE A 19 0.80 5.95 -7.75
CA ILE A 19 0.25 4.68 -7.27
C ILE A 19 -1.21 4.57 -7.71
N SER A 20 -1.48 3.63 -8.62
CA SER A 20 -2.83 3.33 -9.08
C SER A 20 -3.60 2.47 -8.07
N GLN A 21 -2.94 1.44 -7.51
CA GLN A 21 -3.56 0.53 -6.53
C GLN A 21 -2.55 0.10 -5.46
N ALA A 22 -3.04 -0.11 -4.24
CA ALA A 22 -2.24 -0.63 -3.14
C ALA A 22 -3.03 -1.68 -2.35
N PHE A 23 -2.37 -2.78 -2.00
CA PHE A 23 -2.89 -3.84 -1.14
C PHE A 23 -1.90 -4.12 -0.01
N VAL A 24 -2.33 -3.99 1.23
CA VAL A 24 -1.46 -4.14 2.41
C VAL A 24 -1.76 -5.45 3.12
N TYR A 25 -0.72 -6.25 3.36
CA TYR A 25 -0.79 -7.50 4.08
C TYR A 25 0.03 -7.45 5.37
N GLY A 26 -0.58 -7.88 6.47
CA GLY A 26 0.07 -8.03 7.77
C GLY A 26 0.05 -9.49 8.22
N ASN A 27 1.16 -9.96 8.80
CA ASN A 27 1.27 -11.28 9.41
C ASN A 27 1.56 -11.12 10.90
N SER A 28 0.73 -11.70 11.77
CA SER A 28 0.85 -11.60 13.23
C SER A 28 2.16 -12.17 13.80
N TYR A 29 2.83 -13.06 13.06
CA TYR A 29 4.14 -13.62 13.43
C TYR A 29 5.33 -12.74 12.98
N LYS A 30 5.07 -11.60 12.34
CA LYS A 30 6.09 -10.67 11.84
C LYS A 30 5.83 -9.28 12.44
N SER A 31 6.88 -8.58 12.80
CA SER A 31 6.82 -7.20 13.31
C SER A 31 6.74 -6.15 12.19
N HIS A 32 6.35 -6.54 10.98
CA HIS A 32 6.33 -5.69 9.80
C HIS A 32 5.13 -6.05 8.91
N THR A 33 4.65 -5.07 8.14
CA THR A 33 3.67 -5.28 7.06
C THR A 33 4.36 -5.21 5.71
N VAL A 34 3.76 -5.84 4.71
CA VAL A 34 4.21 -5.80 3.32
C VAL A 34 3.06 -5.31 2.45
N ALA A 35 3.36 -4.72 1.30
CA ALA A 35 2.33 -4.24 0.39
C ALA A 35 2.65 -4.60 -1.06
N ILE A 36 1.60 -4.86 -1.85
CA ILE A 36 1.66 -4.94 -3.29
C ILE A 36 1.20 -3.59 -3.83
N ILE A 37 2.04 -2.97 -4.65
CA ILE A 37 1.79 -1.65 -5.24
C ILE A 37 1.70 -1.82 -6.76
N VAL A 38 0.61 -1.32 -7.34
CA VAL A 38 0.45 -1.16 -8.78
C VAL A 38 0.76 0.30 -9.11
N PRO A 39 1.86 0.59 -9.81
CA PRO A 39 2.18 1.96 -10.19
C PRO A 39 1.23 2.49 -11.27
N ASP A 40 1.11 3.81 -11.34
CA ASP A 40 0.38 4.49 -12.42
C ASP A 40 1.25 4.58 -13.69
N CYS A 41 0.85 3.84 -14.73
CA CYS A 41 1.57 3.81 -16.00
C CYS A 41 1.56 5.16 -16.73
N ASP A 42 0.48 5.91 -16.65
CA ASP A 42 0.36 7.18 -17.39
C ASP A 42 1.36 8.20 -16.83
N VAL A 43 1.54 8.23 -15.51
CA VAL A 43 2.53 9.11 -14.85
C VAL A 43 3.97 8.64 -15.04
N LEU A 44 4.21 7.33 -15.18
CA LEU A 44 5.57 6.79 -15.35
C LEU A 44 6.12 6.91 -16.77
N PHE A 45 5.25 6.90 -17.78
CA PHE A 45 5.64 6.93 -19.20
C PHE A 45 5.40 8.29 -19.88
N THR A 46 4.95 9.30 -19.13
CA THR A 46 4.88 10.71 -19.57
C THR A 46 6.15 11.45 -19.20
#